data_AF-T1B8M8-F1
#
_entry.id   AF-T1B8M8-F1
#
_cell.length_a   1.000
_cell.length_b   1.000
_cell.length_c   1.000
_cell.angle_alpha   90.00
_cell.angle_beta   90.00
_cell.angle_gamma   90.00
#
_symmetry.space_group_name_H-M   'P 1'
#
loop_
_entity.id
_entity.type
_entity.pdbx_description
1 polymer ?
#
loop_
_entity_poly.entity_id
_entity_poly.type
_entity_poly.pdbx_seq_one_letter_code
_entity_poly.pdbx_strand_id
1 'polypeptide(L)'
;LALAIDDLERLLRAALVASALVYDALRGSPDPLDDRWGKLRGSAEERAVAASMRRLLAGSQLVTERSEWTGQDPYTLRCIPQVLGSVRHALRFGREILAGELNAVTDNPVLFDDGRFHSGGNFHGQSLALALDTLAIAAQTVAGFSERRVSRLAHPALNRGLPAFLAPDPGLSSGFMIPQTVAAALVNEGSTLVHPASAASLPTSADQEDFVSMGAWA
;
A
#
# COMPACT_ATOMS: atom_id res chain seq x y z
N LEU A 1 -5.61 -14.96 -1.11
CA LEU A 1 -6.03 -13.80 -0.28
C LEU A 1 -5.34 -13.72 1.09
N ALA A 2 -5.42 -14.73 1.97
CA ALA A 2 -4.83 -14.68 3.32
C ALA A 2 -3.33 -14.32 3.35
N LEU A 3 -2.52 -14.99 2.52
CA LEU A 3 -1.08 -14.71 2.42
C LEU A 3 -0.80 -13.29 1.90
N ALA A 4 -1.54 -12.84 0.89
CA ALA A 4 -1.42 -11.48 0.36
C ALA A 4 -1.72 -10.40 1.42
N ILE A 5 -2.70 -10.65 2.30
CA ILE A 5 -2.98 -9.77 3.44
C ILE A 5 -1.79 -9.73 4.40
N ASP A 6 -1.25 -10.88 4.80
CA ASP A 6 -0.10 -10.95 5.72
C ASP A 6 1.13 -10.23 5.13
N ASP A 7 1.46 -10.50 3.87
CA ASP A 7 2.59 -9.87 3.20
C ASP A 7 2.40 -8.35 3.05
N LEU A 8 1.20 -7.88 2.71
CA LEU A 8 0.93 -6.45 2.64
C LEU A 8 0.95 -5.77 4.02
N GLU A 9 0.54 -6.45 5.09
CA GLU A 9 0.71 -5.94 6.45
C GLU A 9 2.19 -5.81 6.85
N ARG A 10 3.01 -6.80 6.48
CA ARG A 10 4.46 -6.77 6.71
C ARG A 10 5.11 -5.63 5.90
N LEU A 11 4.73 -5.50 4.63
CA LEU A 11 5.18 -4.42 3.76
C LEU A 11 4.77 -3.04 4.31
N LEU A 12 3.53 -2.88 4.77
CA LEU A 12 3.04 -1.63 5.34
C LEU A 12 3.80 -1.24 6.62
N ARG A 13 4.10 -2.22 7.50
CA ARG A 13 4.94 -1.98 8.69
C ARG A 13 6.34 -1.49 8.31
N ALA A 14 6.98 -2.14 7.34
CA ALA A 14 8.27 -1.70 6.83
C ALA A 14 8.20 -0.31 6.18
N ALA A 15 7.15 -0.04 5.40
CA ALA A 15 6.93 1.25 4.75
C ALA A 15 6.74 2.39 5.76
N LEU A 16 6.09 2.15 6.91
CA LEU A 16 5.95 3.14 7.98
C LEU A 16 7.30 3.49 8.60
N VAL A 17 8.12 2.48 8.91
CA VAL A 17 9.47 2.69 9.46
C VAL A 17 10.35 3.44 8.46
N ALA A 18 10.38 2.99 7.20
CA ALA A 18 11.13 3.67 6.13
C ALA A 18 10.64 5.11 5.94
N SER A 19 9.31 5.33 5.98
CA SER A 19 8.75 6.67 5.88
C SER A 19 9.19 7.55 7.04
N ALA A 20 9.23 7.05 8.28
CA ALA A 20 9.72 7.80 9.43
C ALA A 20 11.21 8.17 9.29
N LEU A 21 12.06 7.23 8.86
CA LEU A 21 13.48 7.51 8.61
C LEU A 21 13.69 8.59 7.55
N VAL A 22 12.95 8.53 6.43
CA VAL A 22 13.01 9.58 5.40
C VAL A 22 12.44 10.90 5.91
N TYR A 23 11.35 10.85 6.69
CA TYR A 23 10.77 12.04 7.32
C TYR A 23 11.79 12.75 8.19
N ASP A 24 12.53 11.98 8.98
CA ASP A 24 13.53 12.47 9.91
C ASP A 24 14.75 13.05 9.18
N ALA A 25 15.29 12.30 8.21
CA ALA A 25 16.43 12.74 7.39
C ALA A 25 16.12 14.01 6.59
N LEU A 26 14.88 14.15 6.13
CA LEU A 26 14.39 15.35 5.44
C LEU A 26 13.81 16.38 6.41
N ARG A 27 14.02 16.26 7.72
CA ARG A 27 13.54 17.24 8.72
C ARG A 27 12.06 17.59 8.53
N GLY A 28 11.18 16.62 8.31
CA GLY A 28 9.76 16.90 8.01
C GLY A 28 9.08 17.68 9.14
N SER A 29 8.05 18.45 8.80
CA SER A 29 7.22 19.20 9.75
C SER A 29 6.34 18.24 10.55
N PRO A 30 6.17 18.39 11.87
CA PRO A 30 5.26 17.53 12.64
C PRO A 30 3.78 17.85 12.38
N ASP A 31 3.45 19.03 11.84
CA ASP A 31 2.07 19.54 11.71
C ASP A 31 1.13 18.60 10.93
N PRO A 32 1.52 18.02 9.77
CA PRO A 32 0.67 17.07 9.04
C PRO A 32 0.36 15.78 9.80
N LEU A 33 1.18 15.45 10.79
CA LEU A 33 1.00 14.26 11.60
C LEU A 33 0.08 14.50 12.79
N ASP A 34 -0.46 15.71 13.02
CA ASP A 34 -1.37 16.01 14.13
C ASP A 34 -2.71 15.23 14.02
N ASP A 35 -3.22 14.72 15.15
CA ASP A 35 -4.46 13.94 15.21
C ASP A 35 -5.70 14.76 14.82
N ARG A 36 -5.64 16.09 14.94
CA ARG A 36 -6.72 17.01 14.53
C ARG A 36 -7.06 16.86 13.04
N TRP A 37 -6.08 16.65 12.17
CA TRP A 37 -6.34 16.43 10.75
C TRP A 37 -7.14 15.17 10.49
N GLY A 38 -6.73 14.06 11.10
CA GLY A 38 -7.44 12.79 10.96
C GLY A 38 -8.82 12.81 11.62
N LYS A 39 -8.99 13.54 12.73
CA LYS A 39 -10.31 13.79 13.35
C LYS A 39 -11.25 14.57 12.43
N LEU A 40 -10.76 15.65 11.82
CA LEU A 40 -11.54 16.46 10.88
C LEU A 40 -11.98 15.63 9.65
N ARG A 41 -11.11 14.74 9.17
CA ARG A 41 -11.40 13.88 8.01
C ARG A 41 -12.23 12.64 8.35
N GLY A 42 -12.30 12.24 9.62
CA GLY A 42 -13.08 11.08 10.08
C GLY A 42 -12.49 9.70 9.76
N SER A 43 -11.23 9.59 9.33
CA SER A 43 -10.61 8.32 8.94
C SER A 43 -9.80 7.70 10.07
N ALA A 44 -10.24 6.55 10.60
CA ALA A 44 -9.54 5.85 11.69
C ALA A 44 -8.17 5.31 11.25
N GLU A 45 -8.08 4.85 10.01
CA GLU A 45 -6.92 4.26 9.38
C GLU A 45 -5.80 5.29 9.21
N GLU A 46 -6.14 6.50 8.76
CA GLU A 46 -5.19 7.60 8.62
C GLU A 46 -4.71 8.09 9.98
N ARG A 47 -5.62 8.19 10.95
CA ARG A 47 -5.26 8.51 12.34
C ARG A 47 -4.30 7.49 12.93
N ALA A 48 -4.49 6.21 12.64
CA ALA A 48 -3.61 5.15 13.09
C ALA A 48 -2.21 5.22 12.45
N VAL A 49 -2.12 5.61 11.17
CA VAL A 49 -0.83 5.90 10.52
C VAL A 49 -0.15 7.11 11.13
N ALA A 50 -0.86 8.23 11.27
CA ALA A 50 -0.34 9.45 11.89
C ALA A 50 0.17 9.19 13.31
N ALA A 51 -0.59 8.44 14.12
CA ALA A 51 -0.17 8.02 15.46
C ALA A 51 1.09 7.15 15.43
N SER A 52 1.23 6.26 14.45
CA SER A 52 2.43 5.43 14.30
C SER A 52 3.66 6.25 13.90
N MET A 53 3.51 7.18 12.97
CA MET A 53 4.57 8.13 12.60
C MET A 53 5.00 8.99 13.79
N ARG A 54 4.06 9.55 14.55
CA ARG A 54 4.37 10.33 15.78
C ARG A 54 5.14 9.49 16.81
N ARG A 55 4.81 8.20 16.97
CA ARG A 55 5.55 7.30 17.87
C ARG A 55 6.96 6.99 17.36
N LEU A 56 7.11 6.72 16.07
CA LEU A 56 8.41 6.42 15.46
C LEU A 56 9.37 7.62 15.48
N LEU A 57 8.83 8.83 15.39
CA LEU A 57 9.57 10.09 15.42
C LEU A 57 9.73 10.68 16.83
N ALA A 58 9.19 10.02 17.86
CA ALA A 58 9.25 10.52 19.22
C ALA A 58 10.72 10.62 19.68
N GLY A 59 11.13 11.81 20.14
CA GLY A 59 12.49 12.07 20.60
C GLY A 59 13.49 12.40 19.50
N SER A 60 13.08 12.46 18.22
CA SER A 60 13.95 13.00 17.17
C SER A 60 14.32 14.45 17.44
N GLN A 61 15.58 14.79 17.17
CA GLN A 61 16.10 16.16 17.20
C GLN A 61 16.15 16.80 15.80
N LEU A 62 15.76 16.08 14.75
CA LEU A 62 15.86 16.51 13.35
C LEU A 62 14.51 16.95 12.75
N VAL A 63 13.39 16.43 13.26
CA VAL A 63 12.04 16.89 12.88
C VAL A 63 11.96 18.40 13.11
N THR A 64 11.57 19.15 12.08
CA THR A 64 11.73 20.61 12.05
C THR A 64 10.98 21.29 13.20
N GLU A 65 11.67 22.13 13.96
CA GLU A 65 11.03 23.16 14.75
C GLU A 65 10.45 24.22 13.80
N ARG A 66 9.16 24.56 13.98
CA ARG A 66 8.36 25.40 13.06
C ARG A 66 9.02 26.73 12.64
N SER A 67 10.03 27.19 13.38
CA SER A 67 10.81 28.40 13.12
C SER A 67 11.86 28.30 12.00
N GLU A 68 12.29 27.11 11.58
CA GLU A 68 13.41 26.97 10.62
C GLU A 68 12.99 26.96 9.14
N TRP A 69 11.71 26.74 8.83
CA TRP A 69 11.23 26.65 7.45
C TRP A 69 9.77 27.08 7.29
N THR A 70 9.49 27.93 6.31
CA THR A 70 8.17 28.56 6.09
C THR A 70 7.35 27.92 4.96
N GLY A 71 7.88 26.91 4.27
CA GLY A 71 7.21 26.22 3.16
C GLY A 71 6.26 25.10 3.60
N GLN A 72 5.66 24.40 2.62
CA GLN A 72 4.86 23.19 2.86
C GLN A 72 5.61 21.94 2.42
N ASP A 73 5.64 20.92 3.29
CA ASP A 73 6.28 19.65 2.97
C ASP A 73 5.70 19.03 1.69
N PRO A 74 6.53 18.34 0.90
CA PRO A 74 6.06 17.64 -0.29
C PRO A 74 5.06 16.54 0.10
N TYR A 75 4.20 16.15 -0.84
CA TYR A 75 3.15 15.16 -0.58
C TYR A 75 3.71 13.80 -0.15
N THR A 76 4.92 13.45 -0.60
CA THR A 76 5.63 12.23 -0.20
C THR A 76 5.93 12.13 1.29
N LEU A 77 5.87 13.27 2.00
CA LEU A 77 5.94 13.38 3.45
C LEU A 77 4.56 13.72 4.04
N ARG A 78 3.98 14.83 3.58
CA ARG A 78 2.75 15.40 4.15
C ARG A 78 1.54 14.47 4.06
N CYS A 79 1.47 13.66 3.01
CA CYS A 79 0.34 12.76 2.75
C CYS A 79 0.58 11.33 3.24
N ILE A 80 1.63 11.07 4.05
CA ILE A 80 1.87 9.72 4.60
C ILE A 80 0.64 9.15 5.31
N PRO A 81 -0.05 9.89 6.21
CA PRO A 81 -1.26 9.40 6.84
C PRO A 81 -2.32 8.95 5.85
N GLN A 82 -2.58 9.75 4.82
CA GLN A 82 -3.63 9.51 3.83
C GLN A 82 -3.28 8.34 2.91
N VAL A 83 -2.07 8.32 2.36
CA VAL A 83 -1.66 7.30 1.39
C VAL A 83 -1.48 5.94 2.05
N LEU A 84 -0.86 5.86 3.22
CA LEU A 84 -0.73 4.57 3.92
C LEU A 84 -2.01 4.19 4.68
N GLY A 85 -2.86 5.18 5.00
CA GLY A 85 -4.19 4.94 5.55
C GLY A 85 -5.14 4.27 4.55
N SER A 86 -5.09 4.65 3.26
CA SER A 86 -5.87 3.96 2.22
C SER A 86 -5.44 2.50 2.03
N VAL A 87 -4.15 2.19 2.18
CA VAL A 87 -3.65 0.81 2.18
C VAL A 87 -4.24 0.01 3.35
N ARG A 88 -4.41 0.63 4.52
CA ARG A 88 -5.09 -0.01 5.66
C ARG A 88 -6.58 -0.24 5.39
N HIS A 89 -7.25 0.66 4.67
CA HIS A 89 -8.63 0.44 4.21
C HIS A 89 -8.72 -0.77 3.28
N ALA A 90 -7.81 -0.89 2.31
CA ALA A 90 -7.73 -2.06 1.43
C ALA A 90 -7.51 -3.36 2.21
N LEU A 91 -6.59 -3.36 3.19
CA LEU A 91 -6.39 -4.50 4.10
C LEU A 91 -7.64 -4.83 4.92
N ARG A 92 -8.39 -3.84 5.39
CA ARG A 92 -9.66 -4.07 6.11
C ARG A 92 -10.68 -4.75 5.21
N PHE A 93 -10.88 -4.23 4.00
CA PHE A 93 -11.75 -4.84 2.99
C PHE A 93 -11.35 -6.30 2.70
N GLY A 94 -10.06 -6.56 2.44
CA GLY A 94 -9.57 -7.92 2.20
C GLY A 94 -9.83 -8.87 3.37
N ARG A 95 -9.66 -8.40 4.62
CA ARG A 95 -9.95 -9.22 5.82
C ARG A 95 -11.43 -9.52 5.98
N GLU A 96 -12.30 -8.55 5.70
CA GLU A 96 -13.75 -8.74 5.74
C GLU A 96 -14.20 -9.82 4.75
N ILE A 97 -13.69 -9.77 3.51
CA ILE A 97 -13.95 -10.81 2.50
C ILE A 97 -13.39 -12.17 2.92
N LEU A 98 -12.12 -12.22 3.34
CA LEU A 98 -11.49 -13.47 3.77
C LEU A 98 -12.24 -14.15 4.91
N ALA A 99 -12.74 -13.38 5.88
CA ALA A 99 -13.45 -13.92 7.04
C ALA A 99 -14.76 -14.61 6.63
N GLY A 100 -15.48 -14.08 5.63
CA GLY A 100 -16.66 -14.73 5.07
C GLY A 100 -16.31 -16.02 4.33
N GLU A 101 -15.31 -15.94 3.45
CA GLU A 101 -14.94 -17.03 2.54
C GLU A 101 -14.34 -18.24 3.26
N LEU A 102 -13.53 -18.04 4.30
CA LEU A 102 -12.96 -19.13 5.10
C LEU A 102 -14.00 -19.98 5.83
N ASN A 103 -15.21 -19.47 6.02
CA ASN A 103 -16.30 -20.15 6.71
C ASN A 103 -17.44 -20.54 5.76
N ALA A 104 -17.26 -20.35 4.44
CA ALA A 104 -18.29 -20.61 3.45
C ALA A 104 -18.28 -22.07 2.97
N VAL A 105 -19.46 -22.60 2.65
CA VAL A 105 -19.60 -23.82 1.85
C VAL A 105 -19.58 -23.41 0.40
N THR A 106 -18.44 -23.63 -0.27
CA THR A 106 -18.22 -23.26 -1.68
C THR A 106 -18.48 -24.42 -2.66
N ASP A 107 -18.97 -25.56 -2.17
CA ASP A 107 -19.30 -26.73 -2.99
C ASP A 107 -20.57 -26.54 -3.84
N ASN A 108 -20.72 -27.42 -4.84
CA ASN A 108 -21.94 -27.60 -5.60
C ASN A 108 -22.04 -29.05 -6.13
N PRO A 109 -23.17 -29.76 -5.94
CA PRO A 109 -24.36 -29.37 -5.18
C PRO A 109 -24.17 -29.49 -3.67
N VAL A 110 -25.06 -28.86 -2.90
CA VAL A 110 -25.08 -28.93 -1.44
C VAL A 110 -26.28 -29.74 -0.94
N LEU A 111 -26.06 -30.61 0.04
CA LEU A 111 -27.13 -31.36 0.73
C LEU A 111 -27.70 -30.49 1.87
N PHE A 112 -29.01 -30.31 1.89
CA PHE A 112 -29.72 -29.58 2.94
C PHE A 112 -30.39 -30.52 3.95
N ASP A 113 -30.81 -29.97 5.09
CA ASP A 113 -31.42 -30.71 6.21
C ASP A 113 -32.71 -31.47 5.83
N ASP A 114 -33.34 -31.11 4.71
CA ASP A 114 -34.49 -31.82 4.15
C ASP A 114 -34.11 -33.08 3.35
N GLY A 115 -32.82 -33.41 3.31
CA GLY A 115 -32.26 -34.57 2.62
C GLY A 115 -32.11 -34.40 1.10
N ARG A 116 -32.26 -33.19 0.57
CA ARG A 116 -32.18 -32.91 -0.87
C ARG A 116 -30.88 -32.23 -1.25
N PHE A 117 -30.37 -32.60 -2.44
CA PHE A 117 -29.26 -31.90 -3.08
C PHE A 117 -29.79 -30.71 -3.88
N HIS A 118 -29.22 -29.52 -3.64
CA HIS A 118 -29.52 -28.30 -4.37
C HIS A 118 -28.29 -27.83 -5.14
N SER A 119 -28.51 -27.51 -6.42
CA SER A 119 -27.48 -26.89 -7.26
C SER A 119 -27.44 -25.37 -7.02
N GLY A 120 -26.25 -24.79 -6.95
CA GLY A 120 -26.02 -23.38 -6.70
C GLY A 120 -24.65 -22.91 -7.17
N GLY A 121 -24.35 -21.62 -6.99
CA GLY A 121 -23.13 -20.96 -7.49
C GLY A 121 -22.10 -20.61 -6.43
N ASN A 122 -22.13 -21.25 -5.26
CA ASN A 122 -21.27 -20.87 -4.12
C ASN A 122 -19.76 -21.02 -4.40
N PHE A 123 -19.37 -21.76 -5.42
CA PHE A 123 -17.97 -21.87 -5.88
C PHE A 123 -17.44 -20.59 -6.52
N HIS A 124 -18.31 -19.64 -6.89
CA HIS A 124 -17.90 -18.48 -7.68
C HIS A 124 -17.23 -17.38 -6.82
N GLY A 125 -15.90 -17.34 -6.83
CA GLY A 125 -15.08 -16.43 -6.01
C GLY A 125 -14.95 -14.98 -6.49
N GLN A 126 -16.02 -14.31 -6.96
CA GLN A 126 -15.92 -12.93 -7.48
C GLN A 126 -15.45 -11.93 -6.40
N SER A 127 -15.98 -12.07 -5.19
CA SER A 127 -15.61 -11.31 -3.99
C SER A 127 -14.11 -11.41 -3.72
N LEU A 128 -13.56 -12.62 -3.76
CA LEU A 128 -12.14 -12.91 -3.56
C LEU A 128 -11.28 -12.22 -4.61
N ALA A 129 -11.67 -12.31 -5.90
CA ALA A 129 -10.93 -11.71 -7.00
C ALA A 129 -10.87 -10.17 -6.89
N LEU A 130 -12.00 -9.53 -6.60
CA LEU A 130 -12.05 -8.08 -6.38
C LEU A 130 -11.21 -7.63 -5.18
N ALA A 131 -11.20 -8.43 -4.10
CA ALA A 131 -10.35 -8.18 -2.94
C ALA A 131 -8.86 -8.27 -3.31
N LEU A 132 -8.46 -9.31 -4.03
CA LEU A 132 -7.08 -9.52 -4.48
C LEU A 132 -6.58 -8.38 -5.36
N ASP A 133 -7.34 -8.00 -6.40
CA ASP A 133 -7.01 -6.86 -7.26
C ASP A 133 -6.87 -5.56 -6.45
N THR A 134 -7.74 -5.34 -5.47
CA THR A 134 -7.67 -4.17 -4.57
C THR A 134 -6.38 -4.18 -3.74
N LEU A 135 -5.96 -5.35 -3.23
CA LEU A 135 -4.71 -5.47 -2.48
C LEU A 135 -3.48 -5.30 -3.38
N ALA A 136 -3.53 -5.77 -4.63
CA ALA A 136 -2.45 -5.57 -5.61
C ALA A 136 -2.24 -4.06 -5.88
N ILE A 137 -3.32 -3.32 -6.13
CA ILE A 137 -3.29 -1.85 -6.29
C ILE A 137 -2.75 -1.17 -5.01
N ALA A 138 -3.13 -1.66 -3.83
CA ALA A 138 -2.65 -1.13 -2.56
C ALA A 138 -1.13 -1.37 -2.37
N ALA A 139 -0.63 -2.56 -2.72
CA ALA A 139 0.80 -2.87 -2.69
C ALA A 139 1.59 -1.96 -3.65
N GLN A 140 1.08 -1.77 -4.86
CA GLN A 140 1.68 -0.88 -5.85
C GLN A 140 1.68 0.59 -5.41
N THR A 141 0.63 1.01 -4.69
CA THR A 141 0.57 2.34 -4.05
C THR A 141 1.71 2.51 -3.04
N VAL A 142 1.99 1.49 -2.21
CA VAL A 142 3.13 1.53 -1.28
C VAL A 142 4.45 1.61 -2.02
N ALA A 143 4.63 0.81 -3.07
CA ALA A 143 5.86 0.76 -3.86
C ALA A 143 6.18 2.12 -4.50
N GLY A 144 5.22 2.68 -5.26
CA GLY A 144 5.39 4.00 -5.88
C GLY A 144 5.59 5.12 -4.86
N PHE A 145 4.84 5.09 -3.76
CA PHE A 145 4.99 6.10 -2.71
C PHE A 145 6.35 6.03 -2.01
N SER A 146 6.90 4.83 -1.83
CA SER A 146 8.25 4.60 -1.29
C SER A 146 9.33 5.10 -2.25
N GLU A 147 9.23 4.76 -3.52
CA GLU A 147 10.22 5.18 -4.51
C GLU A 147 10.26 6.71 -4.65
N ARG A 148 9.11 7.40 -4.63
CA ARG A 148 9.10 8.88 -4.67
C ARG A 148 9.83 9.51 -3.48
N ARG A 149 9.89 8.84 -2.32
CA ARG A 149 10.72 9.25 -1.17
C ARG A 149 12.21 8.99 -1.41
N VAL A 150 12.56 7.83 -1.98
CA VAL A 150 13.96 7.51 -2.37
C VAL A 150 14.47 8.52 -3.40
N SER A 151 13.71 8.78 -4.46
CA SER A 151 14.04 9.77 -5.49
C SER A 151 14.27 11.16 -4.88
N ARG A 152 13.41 11.58 -3.94
CA ARG A 152 13.58 12.85 -3.24
C ARG A 152 14.86 12.92 -2.41
N LEU A 153 15.22 11.86 -1.67
CA LEU A 153 16.47 11.80 -0.91
C LEU A 153 17.71 11.86 -1.80
N ALA A 154 17.66 11.20 -2.96
CA ALA A 154 18.75 11.19 -3.91
C ALA A 154 18.93 12.52 -4.66
N HIS A 155 17.89 13.34 -4.76
CA HIS A 155 17.93 14.56 -5.56
C HIS A 155 18.44 15.76 -4.76
N PRO A 156 19.61 16.36 -5.09
CA PRO A 156 20.25 17.41 -4.29
C PRO A 156 19.40 18.68 -4.14
N ALA A 157 18.57 19.02 -5.13
CA ALA A 157 17.65 20.15 -5.01
C ALA A 157 16.43 19.90 -4.09
N LEU A 158 16.17 18.64 -3.71
CA LEU A 158 14.94 18.24 -3.00
C LEU A 158 15.21 17.63 -1.61
N ASN A 159 16.44 17.22 -1.34
CA ASN A 159 16.85 16.42 -0.19
C ASN A 159 17.33 17.23 1.03
N ARG A 160 17.15 18.56 1.00
CA ARG A 160 17.48 19.50 2.09
C ARG A 160 18.96 19.52 2.50
N GLY A 161 19.85 19.59 1.51
CA GLY A 161 21.28 19.81 1.73
C GLY A 161 22.08 18.53 1.95
N LEU A 162 21.48 17.35 1.74
CA LEU A 162 22.21 16.10 1.68
C LEU A 162 23.00 16.00 0.37
N PRO A 163 24.12 15.25 0.32
CA PRO A 163 24.89 15.05 -0.90
C PRO A 163 24.02 14.50 -2.04
N ALA A 164 24.36 14.84 -3.29
CA ALA A 164 23.71 14.28 -4.46
C ALA A 164 23.81 12.74 -4.44
N PHE A 165 22.69 12.05 -4.67
CA PHE A 165 22.54 10.60 -4.59
C PHE A 165 23.01 9.99 -3.25
N LEU A 166 23.12 10.80 -2.19
CA LEU A 166 23.76 10.47 -0.92
C LEU A 166 25.17 9.85 -1.11
N ALA A 167 25.89 10.30 -2.14
CA ALA A 167 27.24 9.85 -2.40
C ALA A 167 28.21 10.40 -1.33
N PRO A 168 29.15 9.58 -0.82
CA PRO A 168 30.16 10.05 0.14
C PRO A 168 31.15 11.04 -0.50
N ASP A 169 31.46 10.85 -1.79
CA ASP A 169 32.31 11.74 -2.58
C ASP A 169 31.66 11.99 -3.97
N PRO A 170 30.76 12.99 -4.07
CA PRO A 170 30.05 13.27 -5.31
C PRO A 170 30.98 13.62 -6.47
N GLY A 171 30.87 12.88 -7.59
CA GLY A 171 31.72 13.04 -8.77
C GLY A 171 32.70 11.89 -8.94
N LEU A 172 33.24 11.34 -7.85
CA LEU A 172 34.03 10.10 -7.84
C LEU A 172 33.17 8.86 -7.50
N SER A 173 32.10 9.06 -6.73
CA SER A 173 31.11 8.05 -6.38
C SER A 173 29.72 8.43 -6.90
N SER A 174 28.99 7.44 -7.43
CA SER A 174 27.61 7.59 -7.87
C SER A 174 26.57 7.39 -6.76
N GLY A 175 27.00 7.01 -5.54
CA GLY A 175 26.11 6.77 -4.41
C GLY A 175 24.94 5.85 -4.77
N PHE A 176 23.72 6.28 -4.46
CA PHE A 176 22.49 5.53 -4.75
C PHE A 176 21.85 5.85 -6.11
N MET A 177 22.59 6.40 -7.07
CA MET A 177 22.05 6.69 -8.41
C MET A 177 21.49 5.44 -9.10
N ILE A 178 22.27 4.36 -9.15
CA ILE A 178 21.84 3.09 -9.77
C ILE A 178 20.75 2.40 -8.93
N PRO A 179 20.88 2.28 -7.60
CA PRO A 179 19.80 1.78 -6.75
C PRO A 179 18.46 2.52 -6.93
N GLN A 180 18.46 3.85 -7.09
CA GLN A 180 17.24 4.60 -7.35
C GLN A 180 16.65 4.27 -8.73
N THR A 181 17.50 4.07 -9.74
CA THR A 181 17.07 3.62 -11.08
C THR A 181 16.41 2.24 -11.01
N VAL A 182 16.98 1.30 -10.26
CA VAL A 182 16.41 -0.03 -10.04
C VAL A 182 15.06 0.07 -9.32
N ALA A 183 14.94 0.91 -8.29
CA ALA A 183 13.67 1.12 -7.60
C ALA A 183 12.59 1.67 -8.55
N ALA A 184 12.94 2.63 -9.42
CA ALA A 184 12.02 3.17 -10.42
C ALA A 184 11.58 2.10 -11.45
N ALA A 185 12.51 1.24 -11.89
CA ALA A 185 12.20 0.15 -12.81
C ALA A 185 11.22 -0.86 -12.18
N LEU A 186 11.46 -1.29 -10.93
CA LEU A 186 10.59 -2.22 -10.20
C LEU A 186 9.18 -1.66 -9.99
N VAL A 187 9.06 -0.36 -9.65
CA VAL A 187 7.75 0.29 -9.54
C VAL A 187 7.04 0.35 -10.90
N ASN A 188 7.76 0.62 -11.98
CA ASN A 188 7.16 0.65 -13.31
C ASN A 188 6.68 -0.74 -13.75
N GLU A 189 7.47 -1.78 -13.52
CA GLU A 189 7.07 -3.17 -13.74
C GLU A 189 5.83 -3.53 -12.92
N GLY A 190 5.80 -3.20 -11.62
CA GLY A 190 4.63 -3.41 -10.78
C GLY A 190 3.36 -2.71 -11.29
N SER A 191 3.49 -1.60 -12.04
CA SER A 191 2.33 -0.89 -12.60
C SER A 191 1.63 -1.68 -13.70
N THR A 192 2.33 -2.58 -14.39
CA THR A 192 1.72 -3.45 -15.41
C THR A 192 1.03 -4.66 -14.79
N LEU A 193 1.45 -5.06 -13.58
CA LEU A 193 0.92 -6.23 -12.86
C LEU A 193 -0.38 -5.94 -12.09
N VAL A 194 -0.76 -4.67 -11.91
CA VAL A 194 -1.99 -4.29 -11.18
C VAL A 194 -3.20 -4.03 -12.07
N HIS A 195 -3.14 -4.46 -13.34
CA HIS A 195 -4.35 -4.46 -14.17
C HIS A 195 -5.35 -5.47 -13.59
N PRO A 196 -6.59 -5.07 -13.25
CA PRO A 196 -7.53 -5.95 -12.55
C PRO A 196 -7.82 -7.23 -13.33
N ALA A 197 -7.49 -8.37 -12.75
CA ALA A 197 -7.78 -9.69 -13.28
C ALA A 197 -9.28 -9.97 -13.31
N SER A 198 -10.00 -9.55 -12.26
CA SER A 198 -11.43 -9.76 -12.06
C SER A 198 -12.33 -9.07 -13.06
N ALA A 199 -11.78 -8.16 -13.88
CA ALA A 199 -12.49 -7.47 -14.96
C ALA A 199 -12.33 -8.18 -16.33
N ALA A 200 -11.48 -9.21 -16.42
CA ALA A 200 -11.11 -9.87 -17.67
C ALA A 200 -11.77 -11.25 -17.85
N SER A 201 -13.04 -11.39 -17.44
CA SER A 201 -13.79 -12.63 -17.60
C SER A 201 -14.06 -12.95 -19.08
N LEU A 202 -13.86 -14.20 -19.46
CA LEU A 202 -14.21 -14.76 -20.77
C LEU A 202 -14.85 -16.14 -20.58
N PRO A 203 -15.78 -16.54 -21.47
CA PRO A 203 -16.48 -17.80 -21.32
C PRO A 203 -15.55 -19.01 -21.51
N THR A 204 -15.82 -20.07 -20.78
CA THR A 204 -15.15 -21.37 -20.89
C THR A 204 -16.18 -22.50 -20.88
N SER A 205 -15.71 -23.76 -21.00
CA SER A 205 -16.58 -24.94 -20.95
C SER A 205 -17.77 -24.89 -21.93
N ALA A 206 -17.52 -24.48 -23.18
CA ALA A 206 -18.54 -24.32 -24.21
C ALA A 206 -19.70 -23.39 -23.79
N ASP A 207 -19.36 -22.22 -23.23
CA ASP A 207 -20.26 -21.20 -22.69
C ASP A 207 -21.10 -21.64 -21.47
N GLN A 208 -20.78 -22.80 -20.86
CA GLN A 208 -21.41 -23.21 -19.60
C GLN A 208 -20.85 -22.42 -18.40
N GLU A 209 -19.58 -22.06 -18.45
CA GLU A 209 -18.89 -21.17 -17.51
C GLU A 209 -18.69 -19.83 -18.20
N ASP A 210 -19.79 -19.11 -18.44
CA ASP A 210 -19.85 -17.88 -19.24
C ASP A 210 -19.33 -16.63 -18.51
N PHE A 211 -19.15 -16.72 -17.18
CA PHE A 211 -18.53 -15.70 -16.36
C PHE A 211 -17.65 -16.35 -15.28
N VAL A 212 -16.38 -15.94 -15.22
CA VAL A 212 -15.37 -16.49 -14.31
C VAL A 212 -14.68 -15.39 -13.53
N SER A 213 -14.47 -15.62 -12.23
CA SER A 213 -13.93 -14.59 -11.33
C SER A 213 -12.49 -14.17 -11.59
N MET A 214 -11.70 -15.01 -12.26
CA MET A 214 -10.25 -14.86 -12.40
C MET A 214 -9.49 -14.77 -11.06
N GLY A 215 -10.09 -15.22 -9.95
CA GLY A 215 -9.55 -15.05 -8.61
C GLY A 215 -8.24 -15.80 -8.33
N ALA A 216 -7.86 -16.78 -9.17
CA ALA A 216 -6.55 -17.43 -9.05
C ALA A 216 -5.41 -16.61 -9.70
N TRP A 217 -5.73 -15.75 -10.66
CA TRP A 217 -4.77 -14.85 -11.32
C TRP A 217 -4.63 -13.51 -10.59
N ALA A 218 -5.73 -13.02 -10.00
CA ALA A 218 -5.79 -11.83 -9.15
C ALA A 218 -4.87 -11.97 -7.92
#